data_AF-A0A1V6JBG6-F1
#
_entry.id   AF-A0A1V6JBG6-F1
#
_cell.length_a   1.000
_cell.length_b   1.000
_cell.length_c   1.000
_cell.angle_alpha   90.00
_cell.angle_beta   90.00
_cell.angle_gamma   90.00
#
_symmetry.space_group_name_H-M   'P 1'
#
loop_
_entity.id
_entity.type
_entity.pdbx_description
1 polymer ?
#
loop_
_entity_poly.entity_id
_entity_poly.type
_entity_poly.pdbx_seq_one_letter_code
_entity_poly.pdbx_strand_id
1 'polypeptide(L)'
;MRMKQATHGTPRASAARVGHRQGFTLIEVLAAMAVLVILVLALTRMFMEATSITRRGTSALLRNSTAETAMETLLQDAEGMVVNDRLACYVKADTADPNGFGFDDVWFISTSGDQDDDLPYEYFHYFVTNKIYTNSLGAPYVRFDLMKERMIFAVGDDIKYGSGTRFYAMETNTVQWWTRARNMPGQVWDRQVLADNVVRFDVYCTGWDGQAWMGGFSGVHEFDSTRGPRGNIALAGIPPAAFDIYLQVTSPDTAIESGMALMAGVPNDVQTKAREKMIRDSSSLFGRAVPIIGAARYVTVTTYGTNNTVYYED
;
A
#
# COMPACT_ATOMS: atom_id res chain seq x y z
N MET A 1 119.04 -26.12 10.65
CA MET A 1 118.62 -26.81 11.90
C MET A 1 118.16 -25.73 12.88
N ARG A 2 116.93 -25.86 13.42
CA ARG A 2 116.17 -24.95 14.32
C ARG A 2 115.80 -23.57 13.77
N MET A 3 114.68 -22.91 14.10
CA MET A 3 113.33 -23.20 14.62
C MET A 3 112.65 -21.81 14.79
N LYS A 4 111.35 -21.67 14.46
CA LYS A 4 110.31 -20.75 15.04
C LYS A 4 109.18 -20.54 14.01
N GLN A 5 107.95 -21.03 14.23
CA GLN A 5 106.82 -20.37 14.96
C GLN A 5 106.50 -18.97 14.42
N ALA A 6 105.27 -18.48 14.27
CA ALA A 6 103.87 -18.91 14.22
C ALA A 6 103.06 -17.62 13.98
N THR A 7 101.87 -17.65 13.34
CA THR A 7 100.67 -16.78 13.56
C THR A 7 99.75 -16.81 12.32
N HIS A 8 98.56 -17.40 12.42
CA HIS A 8 97.25 -16.79 12.73
C HIS A 8 96.52 -16.18 11.51
N GLY A 9 95.48 -16.88 11.09
CA GLY A 9 94.40 -16.38 10.26
C GLY A 9 93.15 -17.22 10.49
N THR A 10 92.26 -16.75 11.37
CA THR A 10 90.94 -17.32 11.66
C THR A 10 90.01 -17.27 10.46
N PRO A 11 89.20 -18.31 10.19
CA PRO A 11 87.93 -18.15 9.48
C PRO A 11 86.77 -18.03 10.47
N ARG A 12 85.93 -17.02 10.19
CA ARG A 12 84.68 -16.67 10.86
C ARG A 12 83.72 -17.87 10.96
N ALA A 13 83.09 -18.01 12.12
CA ALA A 13 81.92 -18.85 12.30
C ALA A 13 80.73 -18.23 11.53
N SER A 14 80.38 -18.83 10.40
CA SER A 14 79.08 -18.65 9.75
C SER A 14 78.06 -19.45 10.55
N ALA A 15 77.30 -18.81 11.44
CA ALA A 15 76.14 -19.42 12.05
C ALA A 15 75.07 -19.65 10.98
N ALA A 16 75.06 -20.82 10.37
CA ALA A 16 73.91 -21.31 9.64
C ALA A 16 72.77 -21.47 10.65
N ARG A 17 71.84 -20.50 10.68
CA ARG A 17 70.51 -20.74 11.26
C ARG A 17 69.89 -21.89 10.47
N VAL A 18 69.96 -23.08 11.04
CA VAL A 18 69.13 -24.22 10.64
C VAL A 18 67.70 -23.80 10.93
N GLY A 19 67.04 -23.23 9.92
CA GLY A 19 65.60 -23.05 9.93
C GLY A 19 64.97 -24.41 10.14
N HIS A 20 64.47 -24.65 11.36
CA HIS A 20 63.68 -25.82 11.67
C HIS A 20 62.40 -25.75 10.82
N ARG A 21 62.42 -26.41 9.67
CA ARG A 21 61.19 -26.80 8.97
C ARG A 21 60.60 -27.97 9.75
N GLN A 22 59.90 -27.65 10.86
CA GLN A 22 59.01 -28.62 11.49
C GLN A 22 57.86 -28.86 10.51
N GLY A 23 57.79 -30.08 9.96
CA GLY A 23 56.63 -30.52 9.21
C GLY A 23 55.44 -30.67 10.15
N PHE A 24 54.26 -30.27 9.70
CA PHE A 24 53.01 -30.44 10.44
C PHE A 24 52.78 -31.91 10.78
N THR A 25 52.40 -32.19 12.02
CA THR A 25 51.98 -33.53 12.43
C THR A 25 50.58 -33.84 11.89
N LEU A 26 50.28 -35.11 11.61
CA LEU A 26 48.99 -35.52 11.03
C LEU A 26 47.78 -35.13 11.92
N ILE A 27 48.01 -35.06 13.24
CA ILE A 27 47.02 -34.59 14.23
C ILE A 27 46.77 -33.09 14.09
N GLU A 28 47.80 -32.27 13.87
CA GLU A 28 47.63 -30.82 13.64
C GLU A 28 46.88 -30.55 12.34
N VAL A 29 47.12 -31.34 11.29
CA VAL A 29 46.37 -31.23 10.02
C VAL A 29 44.90 -31.60 10.23
N LEU A 30 44.61 -32.67 10.96
CA LEU A 30 43.23 -33.06 11.29
C LEU A 30 42.52 -32.01 12.15
N ALA A 31 43.21 -31.46 13.16
CA ALA A 31 42.66 -30.40 14.00
C ALA A 31 42.39 -29.13 13.19
N ALA A 32 43.31 -28.73 12.30
CA ALA A 32 43.13 -27.59 11.41
C ALA A 32 41.95 -27.80 10.44
N MET A 33 41.79 -29.00 9.89
CA MET A 33 40.64 -29.34 9.04
C MET A 33 39.32 -29.29 9.81
N ALA A 34 39.28 -29.81 11.03
CA ALA A 34 38.08 -29.76 11.87
C ALA A 34 37.68 -28.32 12.21
N VAL A 35 38.65 -27.48 12.60
CA VAL A 35 38.43 -26.06 12.87
C VAL A 35 37.95 -25.34 11.61
N LEU A 36 38.54 -25.64 10.46
CA LEU A 36 38.14 -25.05 9.18
C LEU A 36 36.71 -25.43 8.79
N VAL A 37 36.32 -26.70 8.96
CA VAL A 37 34.94 -27.15 8.70
C VAL A 37 33.95 -26.44 9.62
N ILE A 38 34.26 -26.31 10.91
CA ILE A 38 33.41 -25.59 11.87
C ILE A 38 33.27 -24.11 11.47
N LEU A 39 34.37 -23.47 11.08
CA LEU A 39 34.37 -22.09 10.60
C LEU A 39 33.53 -21.92 9.34
N VAL A 40 33.68 -22.81 8.36
CA VAL A 40 32.89 -22.79 7.13
C VAL A 40 31.41 -22.97 7.45
N LEU A 41 31.03 -23.92 8.30
CA LEU A 41 29.64 -24.12 8.72
C LEU A 41 29.06 -22.89 9.45
N ALA A 42 29.85 -22.26 10.32
CA ALA A 42 29.46 -21.04 11.02
C ALA A 42 29.25 -19.87 10.04
N LEU A 43 30.17 -19.69 9.08
CA LEU A 43 30.06 -18.70 8.02
C LEU A 43 28.83 -18.96 7.15
N THR A 44 28.57 -20.21 6.73
CA THR A 44 27.39 -20.55 5.95
C THR A 44 26.10 -20.20 6.69
N ARG A 45 26.00 -20.51 7.99
CA ARG A 45 24.84 -20.10 8.82
C ARG A 45 24.70 -18.58 8.86
N MET A 46 25.79 -17.86 9.13
CA MET A 46 25.78 -16.40 9.18
C MET A 46 25.35 -15.79 7.83
N PHE A 47 25.81 -16.32 6.71
CA PHE A 47 25.40 -15.85 5.37
C PHE A 47 23.93 -16.14 5.06
N MET A 48 23.41 -17.30 5.46
CA MET A 48 21.99 -17.63 5.30
C MET A 48 21.11 -16.69 6.14
N GLU A 49 21.48 -16.44 7.39
CA GLU A 49 20.77 -15.50 8.26
C GLU A 49 20.83 -14.07 7.72
N ALA A 50 22.00 -13.60 7.30
CA ALA A 50 22.17 -12.28 6.70
C ALA A 50 21.32 -12.12 5.44
N THR A 51 21.28 -13.13 4.57
CA THR A 51 20.47 -13.10 3.34
C THR A 51 18.97 -13.10 3.66
N SER A 52 18.54 -13.88 4.66
CA SER A 52 17.16 -13.87 5.15
C SER A 52 16.75 -12.51 5.70
N ILE A 53 17.62 -11.85 6.46
CA ILE A 53 17.38 -10.52 7.02
C ILE A 53 17.32 -9.49 5.89
N THR A 54 18.27 -9.51 4.96
CA THR A 54 18.28 -8.60 3.81
C THR A 54 17.02 -8.75 2.96
N ARG A 55 16.61 -9.98 2.64
CA ARG A 55 15.38 -10.23 1.86
C ARG A 55 14.15 -9.69 2.57
N ARG A 56 14.01 -9.94 3.88
CA ARG A 56 12.90 -9.40 4.68
C ARG A 56 12.92 -7.88 4.74
N GLY A 57 14.10 -7.28 4.91
CA GLY A 57 14.29 -5.83 4.90
C GLY A 57 13.86 -5.22 3.56
N THR A 58 14.36 -5.75 2.44
CA THR A 58 13.99 -5.27 1.09
C THR A 58 12.50 -5.46 0.83
N SER A 59 11.90 -6.59 1.20
CA SER A 59 10.47 -6.83 1.03
C SER A 59 9.61 -5.85 1.84
N ALA A 60 10.00 -5.54 3.08
CA ALA A 60 9.29 -4.59 3.91
C ALA A 60 9.38 -3.16 3.34
N LEU A 61 10.56 -2.77 2.85
CA LEU A 61 10.78 -1.47 2.22
C LEU A 61 9.93 -1.29 0.96
N LEU A 62 9.94 -2.29 0.05
CA LEU A 62 9.14 -2.23 -1.18
C LEU A 62 7.64 -2.13 -0.87
N ARG A 63 7.16 -2.96 0.05
CA ARG A 63 5.76 -2.96 0.48
C ARG A 63 5.33 -1.60 1.03
N ASN A 64 6.11 -1.05 1.97
CA ASN A 64 5.77 0.22 2.61
C ASN A 64 5.85 1.37 1.61
N SER A 65 6.87 1.40 0.75
CA SER A 65 7.00 2.44 -0.28
C SER A 65 5.81 2.45 -1.24
N THR A 66 5.39 1.30 -1.76
CA THR A 66 4.21 1.21 -2.64
C THR A 66 2.93 1.63 -1.91
N ALA A 67 2.75 1.17 -0.67
CA ALA A 67 1.57 1.48 0.12
C ALA A 67 1.50 2.98 0.50
N GLU A 68 2.63 3.61 0.82
CA GLU A 68 2.74 5.05 1.09
C GLU A 68 2.41 5.88 -0.14
N THR A 69 2.98 5.55 -1.31
CA THR A 69 2.66 6.25 -2.56
C THR A 69 1.18 6.12 -2.94
N ALA A 70 0.60 4.92 -2.75
CA ALA A 70 -0.83 4.70 -2.98
C ALA A 70 -1.70 5.52 -2.04
N MET A 71 -1.35 5.56 -0.74
CA MET A 71 -2.05 6.35 0.26
C MET A 71 -1.95 7.86 -0.06
N GLU A 72 -0.75 8.36 -0.35
CA GLU A 72 -0.54 9.77 -0.69
C GLU A 72 -1.34 10.19 -1.93
N THR A 73 -1.34 9.36 -2.97
CA THR A 73 -2.16 9.60 -4.18
C THR A 73 -3.64 9.70 -3.81
N LEU A 74 -4.15 8.73 -3.05
CA LEU A 74 -5.57 8.69 -2.67
C LEU A 74 -5.95 9.88 -1.78
N LEU A 75 -5.09 10.25 -0.82
CA LEU A 75 -5.29 11.40 0.05
C LEU A 75 -5.35 12.70 -0.77
N GLN A 76 -4.38 12.89 -1.67
CA GLN A 76 -4.34 14.07 -2.54
C GLN A 76 -5.59 14.17 -3.42
N ASP A 77 -6.02 13.06 -4.01
CA ASP A 77 -7.25 13.04 -4.83
C ASP A 77 -8.49 13.37 -3.98
N ALA A 78 -8.58 12.81 -2.77
CA ALA A 78 -9.69 13.02 -1.84
C ALA A 78 -9.72 14.43 -1.22
N GLU A 79 -8.56 15.08 -1.05
CA GLU A 79 -8.48 16.49 -0.65
C GLU A 79 -9.09 17.40 -1.72
N GLY A 80 -8.92 17.07 -3.00
CA GLY A 80 -9.58 17.79 -4.11
C GLY A 80 -11.08 17.53 -4.25
N MET A 81 -11.68 16.71 -3.37
CA MET A 81 -13.08 16.29 -3.52
C MET A 81 -14.06 17.46 -3.51
N VAL A 82 -14.99 17.40 -4.46
CA VAL A 82 -16.09 18.35 -4.65
C VAL A 82 -17.42 17.65 -4.47
N VAL A 83 -18.23 18.15 -3.53
CA VAL A 83 -19.61 17.73 -3.34
C VAL A 83 -20.52 18.96 -3.35
N ASN A 84 -21.57 18.91 -4.16
CA ASN A 84 -22.65 19.89 -4.18
C ASN A 84 -24.00 19.19 -4.49
N ASP A 85 -25.06 19.95 -4.74
CA ASP A 85 -26.39 19.41 -5.05
C ASP A 85 -26.43 18.49 -6.30
N ARG A 86 -25.38 18.51 -7.12
CA ARG A 86 -25.28 17.76 -8.39
C ARG A 86 -24.10 16.78 -8.41
N LEU A 87 -22.99 17.14 -7.78
CA LEU A 87 -21.77 16.34 -7.67
C LEU A 87 -21.82 15.63 -6.33
N ALA A 88 -21.96 14.31 -6.37
CA ALA A 88 -22.16 13.52 -5.18
C ALA A 88 -21.00 12.54 -4.94
N CYS A 89 -20.82 12.20 -3.67
CA CYS A 89 -19.83 11.25 -3.17
C CYS A 89 -20.56 10.03 -2.61
N TYR A 90 -20.01 8.86 -2.90
CA TYR A 90 -20.53 7.58 -2.47
C TYR A 90 -19.41 6.67 -1.94
N VAL A 91 -19.60 6.13 -0.75
CA VAL A 91 -18.73 5.13 -0.16
C VAL A 91 -19.59 3.97 0.29
N LYS A 92 -19.22 2.75 -0.09
CA LYS A 92 -19.90 1.53 0.34
C LYS A 92 -18.90 0.54 0.90
N ALA A 93 -19.17 0.08 2.10
CA ALA A 93 -18.36 -0.95 2.70
C ALA A 93 -18.53 -2.31 2.00
N ASP A 94 -17.42 -3.04 1.95
CA ASP A 94 -17.30 -4.47 1.63
C ASP A 94 -17.99 -4.92 0.33
N THR A 95 -17.25 -4.79 -0.78
CA THR A 95 -17.74 -5.13 -2.12
C THR A 95 -17.05 -6.31 -2.79
N ALA A 96 -15.82 -6.66 -2.36
CA ALA A 96 -14.97 -7.60 -3.10
C ALA A 96 -14.66 -8.92 -2.37
N ASP A 97 -14.73 -9.00 -1.03
CA ASP A 97 -14.45 -10.25 -0.30
C ASP A 97 -15.30 -10.43 0.98
N PRO A 98 -16.45 -11.12 0.88
CA PRO A 98 -17.36 -11.32 2.02
C PRO A 98 -16.76 -12.18 3.16
N ASN A 99 -15.53 -12.69 2.99
CA ASN A 99 -14.87 -13.60 3.93
C ASN A 99 -13.74 -12.95 4.74
N GLY A 100 -13.67 -11.61 4.80
CA GLY A 100 -12.98 -10.91 5.90
C GLY A 100 -11.85 -9.96 5.52
N PHE A 101 -11.50 -9.81 4.24
CA PHE A 101 -10.69 -8.69 3.78
C PHE A 101 -11.63 -7.53 3.44
N GLY A 102 -11.81 -6.60 4.38
CA GLY A 102 -12.70 -5.44 4.18
C GLY A 102 -12.22 -4.59 3.01
N PHE A 103 -13.06 -4.46 1.98
CA PHE A 103 -12.74 -3.70 0.77
C PHE A 103 -13.89 -2.76 0.42
N ASP A 104 -13.71 -1.50 0.78
CA ASP A 104 -14.65 -0.44 0.48
C ASP A 104 -14.58 -0.06 -1.00
N ASP A 105 -15.73 0.39 -1.50
CA ASP A 105 -15.92 0.91 -2.85
C ASP A 105 -16.24 2.40 -2.76
N VAL A 106 -15.36 3.23 -3.32
CA VAL A 106 -15.32 4.67 -3.09
C VAL A 106 -15.42 5.41 -4.41
N TRP A 107 -16.40 6.32 -4.50
CA TRP A 107 -16.69 7.14 -5.67
C TRP A 107 -16.76 8.60 -5.25
N PHE A 108 -16.03 9.46 -5.94
CA PHE A 108 -16.14 10.90 -5.75
C PHE A 108 -15.67 11.65 -7.00
N ILE A 109 -15.96 12.95 -7.02
CA ILE A 109 -15.53 13.86 -8.07
C ILE A 109 -14.56 14.86 -7.45
N SER A 110 -13.53 15.20 -8.19
CA SER A 110 -12.52 16.18 -7.83
C SER A 110 -12.33 17.18 -8.98
N THR A 111 -11.71 18.31 -8.69
CA THR A 111 -11.34 19.31 -9.71
C THR A 111 -9.84 19.55 -9.63
N SER A 112 -9.14 19.45 -10.77
CA SER A 112 -7.72 19.80 -10.88
C SER A 112 -7.57 21.32 -11.13
N GLY A 113 -7.90 22.16 -10.14
CA GLY A 113 -7.62 23.60 -10.18
C GLY A 113 -8.78 24.53 -9.79
N ASP A 114 -8.50 25.83 -9.87
CA ASP A 114 -9.41 26.94 -9.58
C ASP A 114 -10.67 26.86 -10.46
N GLN A 115 -11.86 27.07 -9.87
CA GLN A 115 -13.14 26.77 -10.52
C GLN A 115 -13.52 27.77 -11.64
N ASP A 116 -12.69 28.77 -11.91
CA ASP A 116 -12.99 29.87 -12.81
C ASP A 116 -12.66 29.62 -14.30
N ASP A 117 -11.98 28.51 -14.66
CA ASP A 117 -11.38 28.32 -16.01
C ASP A 117 -11.84 27.06 -16.79
N ASP A 118 -13.14 26.71 -16.83
CA ASP A 118 -13.68 25.60 -17.65
C ASP A 118 -12.92 24.25 -17.47
N LEU A 119 -12.26 24.06 -16.32
CA LEU A 119 -11.41 22.92 -16.06
C LEU A 119 -12.23 21.63 -15.93
N PRO A 120 -11.70 20.50 -16.44
CA PRO A 120 -12.45 19.26 -16.45
C PRO A 120 -12.64 18.69 -15.04
N TYR A 121 -13.82 18.14 -14.79
CA TYR A 121 -14.08 17.33 -13.60
C TYR A 121 -13.38 15.99 -13.73
N GLU A 122 -12.73 15.56 -12.66
CA GLU A 122 -12.11 14.24 -12.55
C GLU A 122 -12.99 13.34 -11.69
N TYR A 123 -13.43 12.24 -12.27
CA TYR A 123 -14.28 11.24 -11.64
C TYR A 123 -13.39 10.12 -11.19
N PHE A 124 -13.44 9.83 -9.90
CA PHE A 124 -12.63 8.81 -9.29
C PHE A 124 -13.47 7.65 -8.78
N HIS A 125 -12.92 6.46 -8.95
CA HIS A 125 -13.42 5.22 -8.38
C HIS A 125 -12.24 4.40 -7.84
N TYR A 126 -12.24 4.17 -6.53
CA TYR A 126 -11.27 3.32 -5.85
C TYR A 126 -11.96 2.08 -5.34
N PHE A 127 -11.40 0.94 -5.70
CA PHE A 127 -11.90 -0.37 -5.28
C PHE A 127 -10.76 -1.38 -5.32
N VAL A 128 -10.91 -2.46 -4.57
CA VAL A 128 -9.99 -3.59 -4.65
C VAL A 128 -10.56 -4.63 -5.62
N THR A 129 -9.73 -5.09 -6.55
CA THR A 129 -10.05 -6.21 -7.43
C THR A 129 -9.21 -7.42 -7.05
N ASN A 130 -9.75 -8.62 -7.25
CA ASN A 130 -9.01 -9.86 -7.13
C ASN A 130 -8.79 -10.50 -8.50
N LYS A 131 -7.56 -10.92 -8.79
CA LYS A 131 -7.22 -11.64 -10.01
C LYS A 131 -6.26 -12.78 -9.72
N ILE A 132 -6.28 -13.77 -10.61
CA ILE A 132 -5.35 -14.89 -10.56
C ILE A 132 -4.08 -14.48 -11.32
N TYR A 133 -2.95 -14.50 -10.61
CA TYR A 133 -1.63 -14.29 -11.15
C TYR A 133 -0.86 -15.61 -11.16
N THR A 134 0.21 -15.67 -11.96
CA THR A 134 1.11 -16.82 -12.00
C THR A 134 2.48 -16.40 -11.48
N ASN A 135 3.01 -17.12 -10.51
CA ASN A 135 4.34 -16.83 -9.97
C ASN A 135 5.46 -17.28 -10.93
N SER A 136 6.72 -17.00 -10.59
CA SER A 136 7.89 -17.37 -11.40
C SER A 136 8.07 -18.88 -11.59
N LEU A 137 7.43 -19.71 -10.76
CA LEU A 137 7.44 -21.17 -10.83
C LEU A 137 6.25 -21.74 -11.61
N GLY A 138 5.39 -20.88 -12.18
CA GLY A 138 4.21 -21.31 -12.94
C GLY A 138 2.99 -21.65 -12.08
N ALA A 139 3.04 -21.42 -10.75
CA ALA A 139 1.91 -21.71 -9.87
C ALA A 139 0.93 -20.52 -9.81
N PRO A 140 -0.39 -20.76 -9.97
CA PRO A 140 -1.39 -19.71 -9.88
C PRO A 140 -1.68 -19.33 -8.42
N TYR A 141 -1.95 -18.04 -8.18
CA TYR A 141 -2.32 -17.51 -6.87
C TYR A 141 -3.28 -16.33 -7.00
N VAL A 142 -4.16 -16.15 -6.00
CA VAL A 142 -5.06 -14.98 -5.93
C VAL A 142 -4.31 -13.79 -5.37
N ARG A 143 -4.38 -12.64 -6.06
CA ARG A 143 -3.85 -11.36 -5.61
C ARG A 143 -4.96 -10.32 -5.58
N PHE A 144 -4.89 -9.43 -4.59
CA PHE A 144 -5.82 -8.33 -4.40
C PHE A 144 -5.09 -7.01 -4.66
N ASP A 145 -5.61 -6.22 -5.59
CA ASP A 145 -4.98 -4.98 -6.05
C ASP A 145 -5.93 -3.81 -5.86
N LEU A 146 -5.45 -2.74 -5.23
CA LEU A 146 -6.19 -1.47 -5.15
C LEU A 146 -6.10 -0.78 -6.51
N MET A 147 -7.26 -0.62 -7.14
CA MET A 147 -7.43 0.03 -8.42
C MET A 147 -7.83 1.49 -8.21
N LYS A 148 -7.25 2.38 -9.02
CA LYS A 148 -7.75 3.72 -9.30
C LYS A 148 -8.31 3.72 -10.71
N GLU A 149 -9.59 4.03 -10.83
CA GLU A 149 -10.22 4.37 -12.10
C GLU A 149 -10.45 5.87 -12.12
N ARG A 150 -9.94 6.52 -13.17
CA ARG A 150 -10.14 7.94 -13.41
C ARG A 150 -10.82 8.15 -14.74
N MET A 151 -11.75 9.08 -14.78
CA MET A 151 -12.35 9.57 -16.02
C MET A 151 -12.40 11.09 -15.96
N ILE A 152 -11.95 11.75 -17.03
CA ILE A 152 -11.86 13.21 -17.11
C ILE A 152 -12.96 13.69 -18.06
N PHE A 153 -13.81 14.61 -17.60
CA PHE A 153 -14.80 15.27 -18.45
C PHE A 153 -14.62 16.78 -18.41
N ALA A 154 -14.44 17.38 -19.58
CA ALA A 154 -14.52 18.83 -19.73
C ALA A 154 -15.97 19.33 -19.58
N VAL A 155 -16.14 20.54 -19.08
CA VAL A 155 -17.43 21.24 -19.10
C VAL A 155 -17.81 21.47 -20.57
N GLY A 156 -18.87 20.81 -21.03
CA GLY A 156 -19.33 20.90 -22.42
C GLY A 156 -18.92 19.73 -23.32
N ASP A 157 -18.28 18.69 -22.78
CA ASP A 157 -17.97 17.48 -23.55
C ASP A 157 -19.26 16.70 -23.89
N ASP A 158 -19.62 16.62 -25.17
CA ASP A 158 -20.87 16.02 -25.67
C ASP A 158 -20.69 14.52 -25.99
N ILE A 159 -19.82 13.82 -25.24
CA ILE A 159 -19.55 12.40 -25.47
C ILE A 159 -20.76 11.58 -25.05
N LYS A 160 -21.39 10.96 -26.05
CA LYS A 160 -22.49 10.01 -25.89
C LYS A 160 -21.92 8.60 -25.82
N TYR A 161 -22.07 7.92 -24.68
CA TYR A 161 -21.67 6.52 -24.54
C TYR A 161 -22.87 5.59 -24.81
N GLY A 162 -22.68 4.61 -25.69
CA GLY A 162 -23.57 3.46 -25.91
C GLY A 162 -25.00 3.78 -26.37
N SER A 163 -25.84 4.26 -25.45
CA SER A 163 -27.29 4.50 -25.62
C SER A 163 -27.65 5.91 -26.09
N GLY A 164 -26.69 6.74 -26.47
CA GLY A 164 -26.95 8.13 -26.89
C GLY A 164 -27.23 9.11 -25.74
N THR A 165 -27.20 8.65 -24.50
CA THR A 165 -27.34 9.46 -23.28
C THR A 165 -26.02 10.11 -22.91
N ARG A 166 -26.09 11.42 -22.62
CA ARG A 166 -24.97 12.20 -22.08
C ARG A 166 -24.63 11.66 -20.69
N PHE A 167 -23.36 11.35 -20.46
CA PHE A 167 -22.89 11.08 -19.10
C PHE A 167 -22.23 12.35 -18.61
N TYR A 168 -22.93 13.06 -17.73
CA TYR A 168 -22.44 14.26 -17.10
C TYR A 168 -23.00 14.29 -15.68
N ALA A 169 -22.15 14.31 -14.65
CA ALA A 169 -22.63 14.29 -13.26
C ALA A 169 -23.50 15.49 -12.91
N MET A 170 -23.40 16.62 -13.62
CA MET A 170 -24.28 17.76 -13.35
C MET A 170 -25.66 17.66 -14.02
N GLU A 171 -25.99 16.53 -14.66
CA GLU A 171 -27.36 16.30 -15.14
C GLU A 171 -28.32 16.19 -13.95
N THR A 172 -29.31 17.08 -13.90
CA THR A 172 -30.27 17.21 -12.77
C THR A 172 -31.08 15.93 -12.48
N ASN A 173 -31.21 15.04 -13.46
CA ASN A 173 -31.95 13.79 -13.33
C ASN A 173 -31.05 12.60 -12.91
N THR A 174 -29.75 12.84 -12.69
CA THR A 174 -28.73 11.78 -12.54
C THR A 174 -27.73 12.11 -11.43
N VAL A 175 -28.22 12.52 -10.27
CA VAL A 175 -27.36 12.88 -9.13
C VAL A 175 -26.54 11.69 -8.61
N GLN A 176 -27.08 10.47 -8.68
CA GLN A 176 -26.37 9.22 -8.35
C GLN A 176 -25.56 8.69 -9.55
N TRP A 177 -24.67 9.53 -10.07
CA TRP A 177 -23.91 9.29 -11.30
C TRP A 177 -23.12 7.97 -11.30
N TRP A 178 -22.60 7.53 -10.14
CA TRP A 178 -21.81 6.30 -9.99
C TRP A 178 -22.59 5.04 -10.40
N THR A 179 -23.92 5.04 -10.28
CA THR A 179 -24.77 3.93 -10.70
C THR A 179 -24.72 3.69 -12.21
N ARG A 180 -24.60 4.76 -12.99
CA ARG A 180 -24.37 4.67 -14.44
C ARG A 180 -22.90 4.41 -14.75
N ALA A 181 -22.00 5.08 -14.04
CA ALA A 181 -20.55 4.98 -14.22
C ALA A 181 -20.05 3.53 -14.09
N ARG A 182 -20.58 2.78 -13.12
CA ARG A 182 -20.26 1.36 -12.90
C ARG A 182 -20.55 0.46 -14.10
N ASN A 183 -21.51 0.84 -14.95
CA ASN A 183 -21.88 0.07 -16.15
C ASN A 183 -21.13 0.53 -17.41
N MET A 184 -20.25 1.53 -17.30
CA MET A 184 -19.49 2.02 -18.44
C MET A 184 -18.40 1.02 -18.85
N PRO A 185 -18.09 0.91 -20.16
CA PRO A 185 -16.99 0.08 -20.61
C PRO A 185 -15.66 0.51 -19.99
N GLY A 186 -14.83 -0.45 -19.59
CA GLY A 186 -13.52 -0.18 -18.97
C GLY A 186 -12.54 0.63 -19.85
N GLN A 187 -12.78 0.74 -21.16
CA GLN A 187 -11.97 1.53 -22.09
C GLN A 187 -12.14 3.05 -21.90
N VAL A 188 -13.23 3.46 -21.24
CA VAL A 188 -13.52 4.86 -20.94
C VAL A 188 -12.74 5.33 -19.70
N TRP A 189 -12.36 4.37 -18.86
CA TRP A 189 -11.63 4.63 -17.63
C TRP A 189 -10.13 4.54 -17.87
N ASP A 190 -9.40 5.54 -17.41
CA ASP A 190 -7.97 5.45 -17.17
C ASP A 190 -7.77 4.60 -15.90
N ARG A 191 -7.39 3.33 -16.10
CA ARG A 191 -7.27 2.33 -15.01
C ARG A 191 -5.82 2.16 -14.61
N GLN A 192 -5.54 2.38 -13.32
CA GLN A 192 -4.23 2.21 -12.73
C GLN A 192 -4.30 1.30 -11.51
N VAL A 193 -3.31 0.41 -11.35
CA VAL A 193 -3.08 -0.29 -10.08
C VAL A 193 -2.24 0.62 -9.19
N LEU A 194 -2.76 1.01 -8.03
CA LEU A 194 -2.05 1.86 -7.07
C LEU A 194 -1.22 1.06 -6.09
N ALA A 195 -1.77 -0.04 -5.57
CA ALA A 195 -1.08 -0.94 -4.66
C ALA A 195 -1.43 -2.39 -4.98
N ASP A 196 -0.41 -3.24 -4.99
CA ASP A 196 -0.55 -4.69 -5.06
C ASP A 196 -0.64 -5.29 -3.65
N ASN A 197 -1.22 -6.49 -3.53
CA ASN A 197 -1.25 -7.29 -2.29
C ASN A 197 -2.01 -6.64 -1.13
N VAL A 198 -3.12 -5.99 -1.45
CA VAL A 198 -3.98 -5.30 -0.48
C VAL A 198 -4.79 -6.31 0.32
N VAL A 199 -4.76 -6.16 1.64
CA VAL A 199 -5.48 -7.00 2.60
C VAL A 199 -6.71 -6.29 3.14
N ARG A 200 -6.65 -4.97 3.23
CA ARG A 200 -7.77 -4.15 3.70
C ARG A 200 -7.70 -2.76 3.10
N PHE A 201 -8.86 -2.26 2.70
CA PHE A 201 -9.05 -0.90 2.24
C PHE A 201 -10.39 -0.43 2.78
N ASP A 202 -10.37 0.38 3.83
CA ASP A 202 -11.58 0.93 4.44
C ASP A 202 -11.54 2.45 4.40
N VAL A 203 -12.69 3.08 4.21
CA VAL A 203 -12.88 4.52 4.25
C VAL A 203 -13.99 4.87 5.23
N TYR A 204 -13.65 5.71 6.21
CA TYR A 204 -14.59 6.24 7.18
C TYR A 204 -14.85 7.72 6.90
N CYS A 205 -16.12 8.06 6.67
CA CYS A 205 -16.54 9.44 6.52
C CYS A 205 -16.88 10.04 7.89
N THR A 206 -16.24 11.16 8.23
CA THR A 206 -16.51 11.93 9.45
C THR A 206 -17.24 13.22 9.12
N GLY A 207 -18.24 13.56 9.93
CA GLY A 207 -19.05 14.76 9.78
C GLY A 207 -18.48 16.04 10.37
N TRP A 208 -19.12 17.16 10.03
CA TRP A 208 -18.84 18.47 10.61
C TRP A 208 -19.20 18.56 12.10
N ASP A 209 -20.08 17.67 12.57
CA ASP A 209 -20.42 17.46 13.96
C ASP A 209 -19.42 16.56 14.71
N GLY A 210 -18.35 16.12 14.02
CA GLY A 210 -17.35 15.18 14.53
C GLY A 210 -17.86 13.75 14.67
N GLN A 211 -19.08 13.45 14.21
CA GLN A 211 -19.67 12.12 14.30
C GLN A 211 -19.38 11.30 13.04
N ALA A 212 -19.35 9.98 13.18
CA ALA A 212 -19.23 9.09 12.02
C ALA A 212 -20.46 9.21 11.11
N TRP A 213 -20.26 9.55 9.85
CA TRP A 213 -21.33 9.75 8.87
C TRP A 213 -21.65 8.52 8.04
N MET A 214 -20.81 7.49 8.13
CA MET A 214 -21.13 6.15 7.65
C MET A 214 -22.29 5.56 8.46
N GLY A 215 -23.35 5.13 7.79
CA GLY A 215 -24.44 4.39 8.40
C GLY A 215 -25.50 4.05 7.36
N GLY A 216 -25.72 2.76 7.19
CA GLY A 216 -26.57 2.22 6.12
C GLY A 216 -28.03 2.57 6.20
N PHE A 217 -28.66 2.67 5.05
CA PHE A 217 -30.12 2.55 4.94
C PHE A 217 -30.61 1.09 5.04
N SER A 218 -29.73 0.11 4.82
CA SER A 218 -30.09 -1.31 4.69
C SER A 218 -29.19 -2.27 5.48
N GLY A 219 -28.57 -1.80 6.57
CA GLY A 219 -27.61 -2.60 7.35
C GLY A 219 -26.22 -2.73 6.73
N VAL A 220 -25.95 -2.04 5.63
CA VAL A 220 -24.63 -1.94 4.97
C VAL A 220 -23.99 -0.62 5.38
N HIS A 221 -22.75 -0.61 5.84
CA HIS A 221 -22.06 0.66 6.12
C HIS A 221 -21.83 1.44 4.81
N GLU A 222 -22.66 2.46 4.56
CA GLU A 222 -22.56 3.30 3.37
C GLU A 222 -22.63 4.78 3.74
N PHE A 223 -22.04 5.62 2.90
CA PHE A 223 -22.24 7.05 2.85
C PHE A 223 -22.68 7.43 1.43
N ASP A 224 -23.81 8.12 1.32
CA ASP A 224 -24.35 8.63 0.06
C ASP A 224 -24.72 10.10 0.28
N SER A 225 -23.94 11.01 -0.31
CA SER A 225 -24.15 12.44 -0.12
C SER A 225 -25.50 12.92 -0.69
N THR A 226 -26.12 12.19 -1.62
CA THR A 226 -27.46 12.54 -2.17
C THR A 226 -28.59 12.27 -1.19
N ARG A 227 -28.38 11.37 -0.24
CA ARG A 227 -29.35 11.01 0.80
C ARG A 227 -29.02 11.63 2.15
N GLY A 228 -27.83 12.23 2.24
CA GLY A 228 -27.25 12.70 3.49
C GLY A 228 -26.74 11.55 4.36
N PRO A 229 -25.85 11.86 5.31
CA PRO A 229 -25.30 10.88 6.24
C PRO A 229 -26.40 10.17 7.03
N ARG A 230 -26.33 8.84 7.09
CA ARG A 230 -27.31 7.98 7.78
C ARG A 230 -28.77 8.22 7.35
N GLY A 231 -28.96 8.75 6.14
CA GLY A 231 -30.27 9.10 5.59
C GLY A 231 -30.91 10.37 6.11
N ASN A 232 -30.15 11.24 6.77
CA ASN A 232 -30.63 12.56 7.13
C ASN A 232 -30.62 13.50 5.91
N ILE A 233 -31.77 13.61 5.24
CA ILE A 233 -31.94 14.43 4.04
C ILE A 233 -31.63 15.92 4.24
N ALA A 234 -31.73 16.43 5.48
CA ALA A 234 -31.37 17.83 5.78
C ALA A 234 -29.86 18.10 5.62
N LEU A 235 -29.05 17.03 5.58
CA LEU A 235 -27.62 17.06 5.36
C LEU A 235 -27.22 16.50 3.98
N ALA A 236 -28.18 16.36 3.05
CA ALA A 236 -27.88 15.99 1.67
C ALA A 236 -27.13 17.11 0.93
N GLY A 237 -26.31 16.73 -0.05
CA GLY A 237 -25.45 17.65 -0.82
C GLY A 237 -24.24 18.18 -0.05
N ILE A 238 -24.04 17.75 1.20
CA ILE A 238 -22.93 18.19 2.05
C ILE A 238 -21.79 17.17 1.99
N PRO A 239 -20.53 17.59 1.68
CA PRO A 239 -19.38 16.72 1.80
C PRO A 239 -19.10 16.34 3.25
N PRO A 240 -18.54 15.15 3.52
CA PRO A 240 -18.00 14.85 4.84
C PRO A 240 -16.85 15.81 5.17
N ALA A 241 -16.68 16.08 6.45
CA ALA A 241 -15.61 16.94 6.95
C ALA A 241 -14.23 16.30 6.81
N ALA A 242 -14.16 14.96 6.88
CA ALA A 242 -12.93 14.22 6.65
C ALA A 242 -13.19 12.83 6.07
N PHE A 243 -12.21 12.36 5.30
CA PHE A 243 -12.06 11.00 4.81
C PHE A 243 -10.90 10.35 5.57
N ASP A 244 -11.23 9.43 6.47
CA ASP A 244 -10.26 8.62 7.21
C ASP A 244 -10.04 7.32 6.44
N ILE A 245 -8.87 7.14 5.84
CA ILE A 245 -8.53 5.99 5.00
C ILE A 245 -7.61 5.05 5.76
N TYR A 246 -8.01 3.78 5.81
CA TYR A 246 -7.20 2.68 6.34
C TYR A 246 -6.79 1.75 5.20
N LEU A 247 -5.48 1.63 4.98
CA LEU A 247 -4.92 0.75 3.96
C LEU A 247 -3.99 -0.26 4.62
N GLN A 248 -4.17 -1.54 4.30
CA GLN A 248 -3.35 -2.62 4.80
C GLN A 248 -2.80 -3.43 3.63
N VAL A 249 -1.48 -3.59 3.56
CA VAL A 249 -0.79 -4.26 2.46
C VAL A 249 0.13 -5.35 3.01
N THR A 250 0.10 -6.55 2.41
CA THR A 250 0.96 -7.67 2.82
C THR A 250 2.22 -7.78 1.95
N SER A 251 3.23 -8.51 2.41
CA SER A 251 4.44 -8.70 1.60
C SER A 251 4.16 -9.54 0.35
N PRO A 252 4.89 -9.33 -0.75
CA PRO A 252 4.74 -10.14 -1.97
C PRO A 252 4.94 -11.64 -1.72
N ASP A 253 5.90 -12.01 -0.87
CA ASP A 253 6.17 -13.42 -0.53
C ASP A 253 4.96 -14.06 0.17
N THR A 254 4.38 -13.38 1.16
CA THR A 254 3.19 -13.85 1.88
C THR A 254 1.94 -13.83 0.98
N ALA A 255 1.82 -12.83 0.09
CA ALA A 255 0.72 -12.74 -0.86
C ALA A 255 0.73 -13.91 -1.85
N ILE A 256 1.89 -14.30 -2.36
CA ILE A 256 2.02 -15.46 -3.25
C ILE A 256 1.65 -16.73 -2.49
N GLU A 257 2.28 -16.99 -1.34
CA GLU A 257 2.07 -18.23 -0.59
C GLU A 257 0.61 -18.38 -0.12
N SER A 258 0.07 -17.32 0.48
CA SER A 258 -1.30 -17.33 0.99
C SER A 258 -2.30 -17.25 -0.16
N GLY A 259 -2.01 -16.52 -1.23
CA GLY A 259 -2.84 -16.44 -2.43
C GLY A 259 -2.99 -17.77 -3.15
N MET A 260 -1.98 -18.65 -3.12
CA MET A 260 -2.10 -20.03 -3.60
C MET A 260 -3.11 -20.82 -2.77
N ALA A 261 -3.13 -20.59 -1.46
CA ALA A 261 -4.09 -21.20 -0.54
C ALA A 261 -5.49 -20.59 -0.61
N LEU A 262 -5.67 -19.46 -1.30
CA LEU A 262 -6.99 -18.84 -1.58
C LEU A 262 -7.59 -19.31 -2.91
N MET A 263 -6.93 -20.19 -3.65
CA MET A 263 -7.43 -20.71 -4.92
C MET A 263 -8.69 -21.54 -4.75
N ALA A 264 -9.55 -21.53 -5.78
CA ALA A 264 -10.76 -22.33 -5.80
C ALA A 264 -10.44 -23.83 -5.61
N GLY A 265 -11.21 -24.50 -4.75
CA GLY A 265 -11.03 -25.92 -4.41
C GLY A 265 -10.16 -26.18 -3.18
N VAL A 266 -9.51 -25.17 -2.61
CA VAL A 266 -8.83 -25.30 -1.31
C VAL A 266 -9.87 -25.25 -0.17
N PRO A 267 -9.77 -26.10 0.86
CA PRO A 267 -10.69 -26.08 2.00
C PRO A 267 -10.79 -24.72 2.70
N ASN A 268 -11.99 -24.35 3.17
CA ASN A 268 -12.25 -23.04 3.79
C ASN A 268 -11.39 -22.78 5.04
N ASP A 269 -11.06 -23.80 5.83
CA ASP A 269 -10.21 -23.63 7.02
C ASP A 269 -8.76 -23.26 6.66
N VAL A 270 -8.27 -23.76 5.53
CA VAL A 270 -6.97 -23.40 4.97
C VAL A 270 -7.02 -21.98 4.41
N GLN A 271 -8.10 -21.61 3.72
CA GLN A 271 -8.30 -20.25 3.22
C GLN A 271 -8.34 -19.24 4.38
N THR A 272 -9.09 -19.51 5.45
CA THR A 272 -9.13 -18.63 6.64
C THR A 272 -7.74 -18.43 7.24
N LYS A 273 -6.96 -19.50 7.42
CA LYS A 273 -5.57 -19.39 7.92
C LYS A 273 -4.67 -18.59 6.97
N ALA A 274 -4.85 -18.74 5.66
CA ALA A 274 -4.13 -17.96 4.66
C ALA A 274 -4.46 -16.47 4.79
N ARG A 275 -5.74 -16.14 5.01
CA ARG A 275 -6.16 -14.74 5.27
C ARG A 275 -5.55 -14.17 6.53
N GLU A 276 -5.62 -14.92 7.64
CA GLU A 276 -4.99 -14.54 8.91
C GLU A 276 -3.49 -14.32 8.76
N LYS A 277 -2.81 -15.14 7.96
CA LYS A 277 -1.38 -14.98 7.67
C LYS A 277 -1.09 -13.68 6.91
N MET A 278 -1.88 -13.36 5.88
CA MET A 278 -1.73 -12.10 5.14
C MET A 278 -1.95 -10.88 6.04
N ILE A 279 -2.98 -10.92 6.89
CA ILE A 279 -3.27 -9.86 7.89
C ILE A 279 -2.11 -9.73 8.87
N ARG A 280 -1.60 -10.83 9.41
CA ARG A 280 -0.51 -10.81 10.40
C ARG A 280 0.80 -10.26 9.83
N ASP A 281 1.11 -10.57 8.58
CA ASP A 281 2.33 -10.10 7.94
C ASP A 281 2.26 -8.64 7.49
N SER A 282 1.05 -8.13 7.23
CA SER A 282 0.84 -6.82 6.61
C SER A 282 1.32 -5.62 7.43
N SER A 283 1.58 -4.53 6.72
CA SER A 283 1.68 -3.19 7.31
C SER A 283 0.37 -2.44 7.09
N SER A 284 -0.01 -1.64 8.09
CA SER A 284 -1.16 -0.75 8.03
C SER A 284 -0.71 0.70 7.96
N LEU A 285 -1.36 1.45 7.09
CA LEU A 285 -1.25 2.90 6.96
C LEU A 285 -2.62 3.52 7.28
N PHE A 286 -2.59 4.66 7.94
CA PHE A 286 -3.77 5.46 8.21
C PHE A 286 -3.51 6.88 7.73
N GLY A 287 -4.46 7.41 6.96
CA GLY A 287 -4.42 8.76 6.42
C GLY A 287 -5.74 9.47 6.64
N ARG A 288 -5.69 10.80 6.78
CA ARG A 288 -6.88 11.64 6.82
C ARG A 288 -6.79 12.68 5.72
N ALA A 289 -7.73 12.65 4.78
CA ALA A 289 -7.94 13.71 3.80
C ALA A 289 -9.05 14.65 4.29
N VAL A 290 -8.82 15.95 4.14
CA VAL A 290 -9.82 16.99 4.44
C VAL A 290 -10.18 17.66 3.11
N PRO A 291 -11.40 17.46 2.59
CA PRO A 291 -11.82 18.05 1.33
C PRO A 291 -11.71 19.59 1.35
N ILE A 292 -11.03 20.17 0.35
CA ILE A 292 -10.69 21.60 0.28
C ILE A 292 -11.94 22.48 0.31
N ILE A 293 -13.03 22.04 -0.33
CA ILE A 293 -14.30 22.79 -0.36
C ILE A 293 -15.01 22.79 1.02
N GLY A 294 -14.53 21.98 1.95
CA GLY A 294 -14.92 22.02 3.36
C GLY A 294 -14.34 23.19 4.15
N ALA A 295 -13.27 23.85 3.70
CA ALA A 295 -12.60 24.89 4.48
C ALA A 295 -13.53 26.04 4.91
N ALA A 296 -14.51 26.40 4.05
CA ALA A 296 -15.50 27.44 4.36
C ALA A 296 -16.43 27.09 5.53
N ARG A 297 -16.65 25.79 5.84
CA ARG A 297 -17.39 25.33 7.04
C ARG A 297 -16.48 24.90 8.18
N TYR A 298 -15.18 24.75 7.95
CA TYR A 298 -14.19 24.57 9.03
C TYR A 298 -14.23 25.74 10.02
N VAL A 299 -14.53 26.94 9.54
CA VAL A 299 -14.72 28.15 10.38
C VAL A 299 -15.91 27.98 11.35
N THR A 300 -16.94 27.21 10.98
CA THR A 300 -18.07 26.88 11.88
C THR A 300 -17.79 25.75 12.88
N VAL A 301 -16.71 24.98 12.70
CA VAL A 301 -16.27 23.92 13.63
C VAL A 301 -15.14 24.43 14.53
N THR A 302 -15.32 25.63 15.08
CA THR A 302 -14.40 26.22 16.08
C THR A 302 -14.61 25.66 17.49
N THR A 303 -15.50 24.67 17.67
CA THR A 303 -15.88 24.16 19.00
C THR A 303 -15.68 22.67 19.21
N TYR A 304 -14.60 22.05 18.72
CA TYR A 304 -14.09 20.84 19.38
C TYR A 304 -12.55 20.80 19.38
N GLY A 305 -11.98 20.74 20.58
CA GLY A 305 -10.54 20.79 20.81
C GLY A 305 -9.81 19.58 20.24
N THR A 306 -8.83 19.82 19.38
CA THR A 306 -7.41 19.75 19.74
C THR A 306 -6.52 20.21 18.57
N ASN A 307 -5.63 21.15 18.89
CA ASN A 307 -4.34 21.48 18.26
C ASN A 307 -4.26 21.92 16.78
N ASN A 308 -5.03 22.91 16.36
CA ASN A 308 -4.50 23.98 15.52
C ASN A 308 -5.38 25.23 15.65
N THR A 309 -5.10 26.03 16.66
CA THR A 309 -5.62 27.40 16.80
C THR A 309 -4.94 28.29 15.78
N VAL A 310 -5.67 28.73 14.77
CA VAL A 310 -5.40 30.00 14.09
C VAL A 310 -6.58 30.91 14.39
N TYR A 311 -6.32 31.90 15.24
CA TYR A 311 -7.24 32.99 15.49
C TYR A 311 -7.07 34.02 14.37
N TYR A 312 -8.12 34.25 13.60
CA TYR A 312 -8.32 35.53 12.93
C TYR A 312 -9.54 36.16 13.59
N GLU A 313 -9.29 37.17 14.42
CA GLU A 313 -10.31 38.14 14.82
C GLU A 313 -10.38 39.20 13.71
N ASP A 314 -11.59 39.70 13.44
CA ASP A 314 -11.86 40.82 12.52
C ASP A 314 -11.05 42.09 12.85
#